data_AF-A0A0V1F5K5-F1
#
_entry.id   AF-A0A0V1F5K5-F1
#
_cell.length_a   1.000
_cell.length_b   1.000
_cell.length_c   1.000
_cell.angle_alpha   90.00
_cell.angle_beta   90.00
_cell.angle_gamma   90.00
#
_symmetry.space_group_name_H-M   'P 1'
#
loop_
_entity.id
_entity.type
_entity.pdbx_description
1 polymer ?
#
loop_
_entity_poly.entity_id
_entity_poly.type
_entity_poly.pdbx_seq_one_letter_code
_entity_poly.pdbx_strand_id
1 'polypeptide(L)'
;MYLKVRIAEQDRDACRFLWRNTSGKLDNLRLQRVWFGLTCSFFLAINTLRVHARRHQDAAPRAAAEILENMYVDDLATSCDMIEEAKELAGELRGLLASGGFRFHKWARNEPRALASVSDEERSASSKSHFWKTLGMQWDLRDDHLTF
;
A
#
# COMPACT_ATOMS: atom_id res chain seq x y z
N MET A 1 5.01 -2.20 -0.42
CA MET A 1 5.02 -1.32 -1.61
C MET A 1 6.41 -1.21 -2.28
N TYR A 2 7.41 -0.55 -1.67
CA TYR A 2 8.71 -0.22 -2.30
C TYR A 2 9.43 -1.36 -3.02
N LEU A 3 9.63 -2.50 -2.34
CA LEU A 3 10.38 -3.62 -2.91
C LEU A 3 9.71 -4.27 -4.13
N LYS A 4 8.46 -3.93 -4.45
CA LYS A 4 7.82 -4.40 -5.70
C LYS A 4 8.31 -3.64 -6.93
N VAL A 5 8.87 -2.44 -6.76
CA VAL A 5 9.38 -1.60 -7.84
C VAL A 5 10.86 -1.91 -8.09
N ARG A 6 11.20 -2.28 -9.33
CA ARG A 6 12.60 -2.52 -9.74
C ARG A 6 13.29 -1.22 -10.09
N ILE A 7 14.56 -1.10 -9.76
CA ILE A 7 15.44 -0.02 -10.22
C ILE A 7 15.98 -0.43 -11.59
N ALA A 8 15.92 0.49 -12.55
CA ALA A 8 16.46 0.29 -13.88
C ALA A 8 17.97 0.01 -13.79
N GLU A 9 18.49 -0.88 -14.64
CA GLU A 9 19.82 -1.46 -14.43
C GLU A 9 20.92 -0.40 -14.40
N GLN A 10 20.77 0.63 -15.24
CA GLN A 10 21.66 1.78 -15.34
C GLN A 10 21.72 2.64 -14.07
N ASP A 11 20.66 2.65 -13.25
CA ASP A 11 20.56 3.49 -12.05
C ASP A 11 21.01 2.75 -10.78
N ARG A 12 21.19 1.42 -10.84
CA ARG A 12 21.50 0.59 -9.65
C ARG A 12 22.83 0.95 -8.99
N ASP A 13 23.75 1.52 -9.75
CA ASP A 13 25.06 1.91 -9.23
C ASP A 13 25.02 3.12 -8.29
N ALA A 14 23.96 3.93 -8.35
CA ALA A 14 23.70 4.98 -7.35
C ALA A 14 23.22 4.42 -6.01
N CYS A 15 22.84 3.14 -5.94
CA CYS A 15 22.28 2.47 -4.75
C CYS A 15 23.19 1.36 -4.23
N ARG A 16 24.50 1.59 -4.25
CA ARG A 16 25.51 0.66 -3.73
C ARG A 16 25.67 0.78 -2.22
N PHE A 17 25.96 -0.33 -1.56
CA PHE A 17 26.27 -0.37 -0.15
C PHE A 17 27.29 -1.47 0.16
N LEU A 18 28.02 -1.29 1.25
CA LEU A 18 28.96 -2.28 1.77
C LEU A 18 28.24 -3.16 2.79
N TRP A 19 28.45 -4.47 2.69
CA TRP A 19 27.96 -5.42 3.67
C TRP A 19 29.13 -6.21 4.24
N ARG A 20 29.21 -6.31 5.56
CA ARG A 20 30.16 -7.19 6.22
C ARG A 20 29.44 -8.46 6.65
N ASN A 21 29.84 -9.60 6.09
CA ASN A 21 29.24 -10.87 6.46
C ASN A 21 29.83 -11.42 7.78
N THR A 22 29.33 -12.57 8.22
CA THR A 22 29.70 -13.19 9.51
C THR A 22 31.16 -13.62 9.59
N SER A 23 31.85 -13.82 8.47
CA SER A 23 33.30 -14.10 8.45
C SER A 23 34.16 -12.84 8.45
N GLY A 24 33.55 -11.65 8.53
CA GLY A 24 34.24 -10.37 8.51
C GLY A 24 34.62 -9.87 7.12
N LYS A 25 34.33 -10.64 6.06
CA LYS A 25 34.56 -10.23 4.66
C LYS A 25 33.60 -9.10 4.29
N LEU A 26 34.14 -8.11 3.59
CA LEU A 26 33.38 -6.98 3.06
C LEU A 26 32.96 -7.27 1.62
N ASP A 27 31.66 -7.21 1.36
CA ASP A 27 31.05 -7.41 0.05
C ASP A 27 30.46 -6.08 -0.46
N ASN A 28 30.61 -5.83 -1.76
CA ASN A 28 29.99 -4.69 -2.45
C ASN A 28 28.66 -5.14 -3.05
N LEU A 29 27.56 -4.60 -2.55
CA LEU A 29 26.22 -4.93 -3.01
C LEU A 29 25.56 -3.70 -3.64
N ARG A 30 24.53 -3.93 -4.46
CA ARG A 30 23.70 -2.89 -5.04
C ARG A 30 22.24 -3.27 -4.94
N LEU A 31 21.40 -2.30 -4.62
CA LEU A 31 19.96 -2.50 -4.59
C LEU A 31 19.42 -2.71 -6.01
N GLN A 32 18.53 -3.70 -6.17
CA GLN A 32 17.85 -3.96 -7.44
C GLN A 32 16.42 -3.42 -7.46
N ARG A 33 15.91 -2.99 -6.31
CA ARG A 33 14.54 -2.58 -6.07
C ARG A 33 14.56 -1.33 -5.20
N VAL A 34 13.53 -0.51 -5.33
CA VAL A 34 13.38 0.72 -4.55
C VAL A 34 13.37 0.34 -3.07
N TRP A 35 14.24 0.97 -2.29
CA TRP A 35 14.45 0.70 -0.87
C TRP A 35 13.96 1.87 -0.02
N PHE A 36 13.66 1.64 1.25
CA PHE A 36 13.27 2.73 2.15
C PHE A 36 14.46 3.67 2.42
N GLY A 37 14.19 4.97 2.53
CA GLY A 37 15.21 5.97 2.88
C GLY A 37 15.98 6.60 1.71
N LEU A 38 15.75 6.21 0.45
CA LEU A 38 16.19 7.06 -0.67
C LEU A 38 15.24 8.25 -0.78
N THR A 39 15.78 9.43 -1.10
CA THR A 39 15.00 10.66 -1.28
C THR A 39 13.91 10.51 -2.34
N CYS A 40 14.17 9.72 -3.39
CA CYS A 40 13.24 9.47 -4.49
C CYS A 40 12.28 8.29 -4.25
N SER A 41 12.45 7.49 -3.19
CA SER A 41 11.72 6.22 -3.03
C SER A 41 10.21 6.38 -2.96
N PHE A 42 9.75 7.43 -2.27
CA PHE A 42 8.32 7.75 -2.16
C PHE A 42 7.72 8.03 -3.53
N PHE A 43 8.34 8.95 -4.28
CA PHE A 43 7.90 9.31 -5.62
C PHE A 43 7.91 8.11 -6.56
N LEU A 44 8.99 7.32 -6.59
CA LEU A 44 9.10 6.15 -7.47
C LEU A 44 8.01 5.12 -7.16
N ALA A 45 7.74 4.86 -5.89
CA ALA A 45 6.73 3.90 -5.48
C ALA A 45 5.32 4.37 -5.81
N ILE A 46 4.94 5.60 -5.42
CA ILE A 46 3.59 6.11 -5.65
C ILE A 46 3.33 6.36 -7.14
N ASN A 47 4.30 6.89 -7.88
CA ASN A 47 4.14 7.11 -9.32
C ASN A 47 3.99 5.79 -10.08
N THR A 48 4.69 4.72 -9.66
CA THR A 48 4.49 3.38 -10.25
C THR A 48 3.06 2.91 -10.06
N LEU A 49 2.49 3.06 -8.86
CA LEU A 49 1.08 2.73 -8.60
C LEU A 49 0.10 3.61 -9.40
N ARG A 50 0.34 4.92 -9.48
CA ARG A 50 -0.51 5.83 -10.25
C ARG A 50 -0.49 5.52 -11.74
N VAL A 51 0.68 5.20 -12.31
CA VAL A 51 0.79 4.75 -13.71
C VAL A 51 0.06 3.43 -13.90
N HIS A 52 0.18 2.50 -12.97
CA HIS A 52 -0.56 1.23 -13.02
C HIS A 52 -2.08 1.44 -12.98
N ALA A 53 -2.58 2.28 -12.08
CA ALA A 53 -3.99 2.65 -11.98
C ALA A 53 -4.53 3.28 -13.29
N ARG A 54 -3.82 4.27 -13.85
CA ARG A 54 -4.20 4.91 -15.13
C ARG A 54 -4.32 3.91 -16.28
N ARG A 55 -3.41 2.92 -16.34
CA ARG A 55 -3.44 1.88 -17.39
C ARG A 55 -4.62 0.92 -17.28
N HIS A 56 -5.25 0.83 -16.12
CA HIS A 56 -6.35 -0.09 -15.85
C HIS A 56 -7.64 0.66 -15.49
N GLN A 57 -7.69 1.96 -15.77
CA GLN A 57 -8.84 2.81 -15.43
C GLN A 57 -10.12 2.31 -16.12
N ASP A 58 -10.04 1.81 -17.35
CA ASP A 58 -11.21 1.28 -18.05
C ASP A 58 -11.71 -0.05 -17.42
N ALA A 59 -10.81 -0.83 -16.83
CA ALA A 59 -11.14 -2.15 -16.26
C ALA A 59 -11.62 -2.06 -14.81
N ALA A 60 -11.17 -1.07 -14.05
CA ALA A 60 -11.53 -0.86 -12.65
C ALA A 60 -11.58 0.65 -12.34
N PRO A 61 -12.57 1.39 -12.89
CA PRO A 61 -12.58 2.85 -12.86
C PRO A 61 -12.64 3.43 -11.45
N ARG A 62 -13.44 2.82 -10.55
CA ARG A 62 -13.58 3.26 -9.17
C ARG A 62 -12.28 3.03 -8.39
N ALA A 63 -11.76 1.81 -8.38
CA ALA A 63 -10.47 1.51 -7.73
C ALA A 63 -9.29 2.34 -8.28
N ALA A 64 -9.26 2.60 -9.58
CA ALA A 64 -8.24 3.44 -10.18
C ALA A 64 -8.34 4.90 -9.70
N ALA A 65 -9.55 5.46 -9.64
CA ALA A 65 -9.79 6.80 -9.11
C ALA A 65 -9.33 6.92 -7.64
N GLU A 66 -9.70 5.97 -6.79
CA GLU A 66 -9.29 5.92 -5.38
C GLU A 66 -7.75 5.92 -5.21
N ILE A 67 -7.02 5.15 -6.02
CA ILE A 67 -5.55 5.15 -6.00
C ILE A 67 -4.97 6.50 -6.46
N LEU A 68 -5.62 7.16 -7.41
CA LEU A 68 -5.13 8.42 -7.98
C LEU A 68 -5.42 9.64 -7.10
N GLU A 69 -6.52 9.61 -6.36
CA GLU A 69 -7.07 10.76 -5.64
C GLU A 69 -6.95 10.63 -4.11
N ASN A 70 -7.11 9.42 -3.56
CA ASN A 70 -7.25 9.19 -2.12
C ASN A 70 -6.10 8.39 -1.49
N MET A 71 -5.05 8.08 -2.25
CA MET A 71 -3.86 7.41 -1.74
C MET A 71 -2.79 8.42 -1.30
N TYR A 72 -2.36 8.32 -0.04
CA TYR A 72 -1.22 9.05 0.50
C TYR A 72 -0.07 8.09 0.80
N VAL A 73 0.97 8.14 -0.03
CA VAL A 73 2.13 7.25 0.03
C VAL A 73 1.71 5.78 -0.05
N ASP A 74 1.61 5.08 1.08
CA ASP A 74 1.23 3.66 1.19
C ASP A 74 -0.13 3.44 1.86
N ASP A 75 -0.75 4.50 2.36
CA ASP A 75 -2.08 4.48 2.96
C ASP A 75 -3.15 4.94 1.96
N LEU A 76 -4.29 4.25 1.95
CA LEU A 76 -5.49 4.66 1.23
C LEU A 76 -6.65 4.66 2.23
N ALA A 77 -7.32 5.80 2.35
CA ALA A 77 -8.50 5.96 3.20
C ALA A 77 -9.66 6.45 2.32
N THR A 78 -10.80 5.79 2.41
CA THR A 78 -11.99 6.11 1.63
C THR A 78 -13.25 5.74 2.42
N SER A 79 -14.39 6.23 1.97
CA SER A 79 -15.71 6.01 2.55
C SER A 79 -16.70 5.64 1.45
N CYS A 80 -17.73 4.87 1.81
CA CYS A 80 -18.79 4.48 0.89
C CYS A 80 -20.15 4.62 1.60
N ASP A 81 -21.19 4.97 0.84
CA ASP A 81 -22.53 5.14 1.40
C ASP A 81 -23.22 3.79 1.69
N MET A 82 -22.81 2.73 0.98
CA MET A 82 -23.39 1.40 1.11
C MET A 82 -22.33 0.32 1.37
N ILE A 83 -22.73 -0.71 2.12
CA ILE A 83 -21.87 -1.86 2.44
C ILE A 83 -21.45 -2.63 1.17
N GLU A 84 -22.37 -2.81 0.23
CA GLU A 84 -22.08 -3.54 -1.01
C GLU A 84 -21.08 -2.78 -1.88
N GLU A 85 -21.19 -1.46 -1.96
CA GLU A 85 -20.20 -0.62 -2.62
C GLU A 85 -18.80 -0.76 -2.01
N ALA A 86 -18.71 -0.79 -0.68
CA ALA A 86 -17.43 -0.98 0.00
C ALA A 86 -16.81 -2.36 -0.28
N LYS A 87 -17.64 -3.41 -0.35
CA LYS A 87 -17.19 -4.78 -0.69
C LYS A 87 -16.68 -4.85 -2.12
N GLU A 88 -17.43 -4.27 -3.07
CA GLU A 88 -17.05 -4.20 -4.48
C GLU A 88 -15.73 -3.45 -4.63
N LEU A 89 -15.63 -2.25 -4.04
CA LEU A 89 -14.42 -1.45 -4.09
C LEU A 89 -13.21 -2.17 -3.48
N ALA A 90 -13.38 -2.82 -2.32
CA ALA A 90 -12.31 -3.60 -1.72
C ALA A 90 -11.85 -4.75 -2.64
N GLY A 91 -12.79 -5.40 -3.32
CA GLY A 91 -12.50 -6.42 -4.33
C GLY A 91 -11.72 -5.87 -5.53
N GLU A 92 -12.19 -4.75 -6.10
CA GLU A 92 -11.54 -4.08 -7.23
C GLU A 92 -10.13 -3.61 -6.88
N LEU A 93 -9.94 -2.96 -5.73
CA LEU A 93 -8.63 -2.51 -5.25
C LEU A 93 -7.65 -3.69 -5.09
N ARG A 94 -8.12 -4.81 -4.52
CA ARG A 94 -7.30 -6.02 -4.39
C ARG A 94 -6.92 -6.59 -5.74
N GLY A 95 -7.87 -6.70 -6.67
CA GLY A 95 -7.63 -7.20 -8.02
C GLY A 95 -6.66 -6.32 -8.81
N LEU A 96 -6.91 -5.01 -8.81
CA LEU A 96 -6.09 -4.02 -9.50
C LEU A 96 -4.67 -3.97 -8.95
N LEU A 97 -4.48 -3.96 -7.64
CA LEU A 97 -3.13 -3.99 -7.07
C LEU A 97 -2.41 -5.31 -7.32
N ALA A 98 -3.13 -6.43 -7.20
CA ALA A 98 -2.56 -7.76 -7.43
C ALA A 98 -2.06 -7.92 -8.86
N SER A 99 -2.74 -7.35 -9.87
CA SER A 99 -2.28 -7.37 -11.25
C SER A 99 -0.96 -6.61 -11.46
N GLY A 100 -0.69 -5.60 -10.62
CA GLY A 100 0.59 -4.88 -10.57
C GLY A 100 1.64 -5.52 -9.65
N GLY A 101 1.33 -6.65 -9.01
CA GLY A 101 2.19 -7.30 -8.02
C GLY A 101 2.24 -6.63 -6.65
N PHE A 102 1.32 -5.69 -6.39
CA PHE A 102 1.14 -5.01 -5.11
C PHE A 102 0.04 -5.68 -4.30
N ARG A 103 0.08 -5.47 -2.98
CA ARG A 103 -0.97 -5.90 -2.06
C ARG A 103 -1.12 -4.85 -0.97
N PHE A 104 -2.35 -4.46 -0.68
CA PHE A 104 -2.64 -3.75 0.57
C PHE A 104 -2.55 -4.72 1.73
N HIS A 105 -2.10 -4.20 2.86
CA HIS A 105 -2.08 -4.89 4.13
C HIS A 105 -2.80 -4.01 5.13
N LYS A 106 -3.17 -4.60 6.28
CA LYS A 106 -3.74 -3.85 7.39
C LYS A 106 -5.06 -3.17 7.01
N TRP A 107 -5.99 -3.95 6.46
CA TRP A 107 -7.32 -3.42 6.16
C TRP A 107 -8.12 -3.13 7.45
N ALA A 108 -8.77 -1.97 7.51
CA ALA A 108 -9.60 -1.50 8.62
C ALA A 108 -10.99 -1.05 8.11
N ARG A 109 -11.99 -1.05 9.01
CA ARG A 109 -13.39 -0.75 8.70
C ARG A 109 -14.17 -0.41 9.97
N ASN A 110 -15.16 0.46 9.84
CA ASN A 110 -16.19 0.69 10.87
C ASN A 110 -17.31 -0.38 10.81
N GLU A 111 -17.70 -0.82 9.61
CA GLU A 111 -18.74 -1.83 9.40
C GLU A 111 -18.11 -3.21 9.06
N PRO A 112 -18.24 -4.23 9.93
CA PRO A 112 -17.63 -5.54 9.72
C PRO A 112 -17.99 -6.22 8.39
N ARG A 113 -19.21 -6.02 7.89
CA ARG A 113 -19.69 -6.63 6.63
C ARG A 113 -18.98 -6.05 5.40
N ALA A 114 -18.47 -4.82 5.47
CA ALA A 114 -17.86 -4.12 4.34
C ALA A 114 -16.62 -4.83 3.79
N LEU A 115 -15.85 -5.53 4.62
CA LEU A 115 -14.65 -6.25 4.18
C LEU A 115 -14.76 -7.76 4.34
N ALA A 116 -15.98 -8.33 4.34
CA ALA A 116 -16.21 -9.76 4.53
C ALA A 116 -15.36 -10.67 3.61
N SER A 117 -15.01 -10.20 2.41
CA SER A 117 -14.20 -10.89 1.39
C SER A 117 -12.68 -10.82 1.60
N VAL A 118 -12.20 -9.96 2.51
CA VAL A 118 -10.78 -9.82 2.85
C VAL A 118 -10.42 -10.85 3.91
N SER A 119 -9.31 -11.58 3.78
CA SER A 119 -8.97 -12.61 4.77
C SER A 119 -8.52 -12.00 6.11
N ASP A 120 -8.57 -12.78 7.19
CA ASP A 120 -8.13 -12.32 8.50
C ASP A 120 -6.62 -12.07 8.58
N GLU A 121 -5.81 -12.65 7.70
CA GLU A 121 -4.38 -12.34 7.59
C GLU A 121 -4.11 -10.98 6.93
N GLU A 122 -5.00 -10.54 6.03
CA GLU A 122 -4.90 -9.23 5.38
C GLU A 122 -5.48 -8.11 6.25
N ARG A 123 -6.42 -8.46 7.14
CA ARG A 123 -6.91 -7.60 8.22
C ARG A 123 -5.85 -7.57 9.32
N SER A 124 -5.45 -6.40 9.78
CA SER A 124 -4.35 -6.32 10.76
C SER A 124 -4.70 -7.04 12.08
N ALA A 125 -3.70 -7.66 12.71
CA ALA A 125 -3.78 -8.19 14.09
C ALA A 125 -4.08 -7.13 15.17
N SER A 126 -4.08 -5.84 14.79
CA SER A 126 -4.58 -4.72 15.62
C SER A 126 -6.09 -4.72 15.81
N SER A 127 -6.83 -5.71 15.28
CA SER A 127 -8.26 -5.95 15.50
C SER A 127 -8.69 -6.09 16.98
N LYS A 128 -7.75 -6.10 17.93
CA LYS A 128 -8.06 -6.06 19.37
C LYS A 128 -8.46 -4.66 19.87
N SER A 129 -8.11 -3.60 19.13
CA SER A 129 -8.47 -2.23 19.46
C SER A 129 -9.44 -1.69 18.42
N HIS A 130 -10.48 -0.99 18.87
CA HIS A 130 -11.35 -0.21 17.99
C HIS A 130 -10.69 1.08 17.51
N PHE A 131 -9.52 1.45 18.05
CA PHE A 131 -8.74 2.58 17.55
C PHE A 131 -7.75 2.13 16.47
N TRP A 132 -7.85 2.73 15.30
CA TRP A 132 -6.96 2.55 14.17
C TRP A 132 -6.06 3.77 13.98
N LYS A 133 -4.77 3.59 13.68
CA LYS A 133 -3.89 4.71 13.35
C LYS A 133 -3.81 4.88 11.83
N THR A 134 -4.11 6.08 11.34
CA THR A 134 -4.02 6.43 9.92
C THR A 134 -3.53 7.86 9.78
N LEU A 135 -2.54 8.11 8.92
CA LEU A 135 -2.05 9.46 8.58
C LEU A 135 -1.73 10.38 9.79
N GLY A 136 -1.24 9.80 10.89
CA GLY A 136 -0.93 10.54 12.12
C GLY A 136 -2.13 10.82 13.04
N MET A 137 -3.32 10.36 12.69
CA MET A 137 -4.54 10.43 13.48
C MET A 137 -4.94 9.05 14.02
N GLN A 138 -5.86 9.04 14.99
CA GLN A 138 -6.58 7.86 15.43
C GLN A 138 -8.01 7.88 14.87
N TRP A 139 -8.49 6.75 14.38
CA TRP A 139 -9.85 6.55 13.94
C TRP A 139 -10.54 5.58 14.88
N ASP A 140 -11.59 6.03 15.56
CA ASP A 140 -12.49 5.15 16.29
C ASP A 140 -13.39 4.41 15.29
N LEU A 141 -13.15 3.12 15.11
CA LEU A 141 -13.91 2.27 14.20
C LEU A 141 -15.35 2.03 14.65
N ARG A 142 -15.68 2.21 15.93
CA ARG A 142 -17.05 1.96 16.43
C ARG A 142 -17.94 3.17 16.24
N ASP A 143 -17.42 4.33 16.63
CA ASP A 143 -18.16 5.59 16.58
C ASP A 143 -17.90 6.39 15.30
N ASP A 144 -17.03 5.87 14.43
CA ASP A 144 -16.66 6.42 13.13
C ASP A 144 -16.24 7.89 13.16
N HIS A 145 -15.28 8.22 14.03
CA HIS A 145 -14.72 9.57 14.12
C HIS A 145 -13.19 9.55 14.20
N LEU A 146 -12.58 10.61 13.67
CA LEU A 146 -11.14 10.85 13.76
C LEU A 146 -10.81 11.68 15.01
N THR A 147 -9.75 11.29 15.71
CA THR A 147 -9.23 11.90 16.94
C THR A 147 -7.69 11.87 16.95
N PHE A 148 -7.05 12.44 17.97
CA PHE A 148 -5.58 12.55 18.11
C PHE A 148 -5.05 11.68 19.26
#